data_AF-A0A483A6X1-F1
#
_entry.id   AF-A0A483A6X1-F1
#
_cell.length_a   1.000
_cell.length_b   1.000
_cell.length_c   1.000
_cell.angle_alpha   90.00
_cell.angle_beta   90.00
_cell.angle_gamma   90.00
#
_symmetry.space_group_name_H-M   'P 1'
#
loop_
_entity.id
_entity.type
_entity.pdbx_description
1 polymer ?
#
loop_
_entity_poly.entity_id
_entity_poly.type
_entity_poly.pdbx_seq_one_letter_code
_entity_poly.pdbx_strand_id
1 'polypeptide(L)'
;MEPSKAVKEYKDELIKAQVQNERLTALVGKVTVEKEWLVKKLKSLGLSNRKQLVDLKPSLLHTSSSLSVNHQCQLLGINRSGIYYKPKINNAKQVIKHHIVKVFERIPIYGEKKVHQQLLENGHKVSLNTVARYRQELGLKAVTDVDDYIEFYNYRRFHETLKYKEPMDVHQESIKLNQKKKRAS
;
A
#
# COMPACT_ATOMS: atom_id res chain seq x y z
N MET A 1 -36.06 66.20 -23.44
CA MET A 1 -34.84 65.47 -23.01
C MET A 1 -33.83 65.64 -24.13
N GLU A 2 -32.69 66.29 -23.88
CA GLU A 2 -31.71 66.60 -24.94
C GLU A 2 -31.05 65.31 -25.48
N PRO A 3 -31.15 65.01 -26.79
CA PRO A 3 -30.64 63.75 -27.37
C PRO A 3 -29.11 63.59 -27.20
N SER A 4 -28.38 64.70 -27.10
CA SER A 4 -26.93 64.73 -26.92
C SER A 4 -26.48 64.16 -25.56
N LYS A 5 -27.28 64.37 -24.51
CA LYS A 5 -26.95 63.90 -23.15
C LYS A 5 -27.09 62.38 -23.03
N ALA A 6 -28.17 61.82 -23.59
CA ALA A 6 -28.39 60.37 -23.62
C ALA A 6 -27.28 59.65 -24.40
N VAL A 7 -26.87 60.17 -25.56
CA VAL A 7 -25.77 59.58 -26.36
C VAL A 7 -24.45 59.57 -25.61
N LYS A 8 -24.17 60.58 -24.79
CA LYS A 8 -22.96 60.65 -23.96
C LYS A 8 -22.98 59.60 -22.84
N GLU A 9 -24.11 59.48 -22.14
CA GLU A 9 -24.30 58.47 -21.09
C GLU A 9 -24.12 57.05 -21.63
N TYR A 10 -24.67 56.73 -22.80
CA TYR A 10 -24.47 55.43 -23.46
C TYR A 10 -23.00 55.15 -23.83
N LYS A 11 -22.26 56.17 -24.30
CA LYS A 11 -20.83 56.02 -24.62
C LYS A 11 -20.01 55.73 -23.36
N ASP A 12 -20.33 56.40 -22.26
CA ASP A 12 -19.65 56.19 -20.97
C ASP A 12 -19.94 54.79 -20.40
N GLU A 13 -21.17 54.28 -20.58
CA GLU A 13 -21.53 52.89 -20.24
C GLU A 13 -20.78 51.85 -21.08
N LEU A 14 -20.64 52.10 -22.39
CA LEU A 14 -19.85 51.24 -23.29
C LEU A 14 -18.39 51.16 -22.86
N ILE A 15 -17.77 52.29 -22.52
CA ILE A 15 -16.38 52.33 -22.03
C ILE A 15 -16.27 51.57 -20.70
N LYS A 16 -17.21 51.75 -19.77
CA LYS A 16 -17.22 51.01 -18.50
C LYS A 16 -17.34 49.50 -18.74
N ALA A 17 -18.23 49.06 -19.63
CA ALA A 17 -18.40 47.66 -19.97
C ALA A 17 -17.13 47.07 -20.62
N GLN A 18 -16.49 47.83 -21.52
CA GLN A 18 -15.23 47.44 -22.15
C GLN A 18 -14.12 47.20 -21.12
N VAL A 19 -13.95 48.15 -20.19
CA VAL A 19 -12.96 48.04 -19.10
C VAL A 19 -13.26 46.85 -18.19
N GLN A 20 -14.54 46.58 -17.89
CA GLN A 20 -14.91 45.38 -17.12
C GLN A 20 -14.57 44.08 -17.86
N ASN A 21 -14.82 44.01 -19.18
CA ASN A 21 -14.48 42.84 -19.99
C ASN A 21 -12.97 42.59 -20.05
N GLU A 22 -12.16 43.64 -20.23
CA GLU A 22 -10.70 43.55 -20.18
C GLU A 22 -10.22 43.02 -18.81
N ARG A 23 -10.79 43.55 -17.72
CA ARG A 23 -10.48 43.10 -16.37
C ARG A 23 -10.86 41.64 -16.13
N LEU A 24 -12.06 41.23 -16.56
CA LEU A 24 -12.52 39.84 -16.46
C LEU A 24 -11.62 38.90 -17.27
N THR A 25 -11.19 39.32 -18.46
CA THR A 25 -10.29 38.54 -19.33
C THR A 25 -8.93 38.34 -18.66
N ALA A 26 -8.37 39.39 -18.05
CA ALA A 26 -7.13 39.30 -17.29
C ALA A 26 -7.25 38.36 -16.08
N LEU A 27 -8.38 38.43 -15.35
CA LEU A 27 -8.66 37.55 -14.21
C LEU A 27 -8.81 36.09 -14.64
N VAL A 28 -9.57 35.82 -15.69
CA VAL A 28 -9.74 34.47 -16.26
C VAL A 28 -8.40 33.92 -16.75
N GLY A 29 -7.56 34.73 -17.38
CA GLY A 29 -6.21 34.35 -17.78
C GLY A 29 -5.35 33.93 -16.58
N LYS A 30 -5.32 34.75 -15.52
CA LYS A 30 -4.59 34.44 -14.28
C LYS A 30 -5.07 33.13 -13.63
N VAL A 31 -6.39 32.99 -13.46
CA VAL A 31 -6.98 31.79 -12.84
C VAL A 31 -6.74 30.54 -13.67
N THR A 32 -6.74 30.64 -15.01
CA THR A 32 -6.44 29.52 -15.90
C THR A 32 -5.01 29.00 -15.68
N VAL A 33 -4.02 29.89 -15.65
CA VAL A 33 -2.62 29.52 -15.43
C VAL A 33 -2.42 28.90 -14.04
N GLU A 34 -3.00 29.50 -13.00
CA GLU A 34 -2.93 28.98 -11.63
C GLU A 34 -3.58 27.58 -11.53
N LYS A 35 -4.75 27.39 -12.14
CA LYS A 35 -5.44 26.10 -12.20
C LYS A 35 -4.62 25.04 -12.92
N GLU A 36 -4.05 25.35 -14.08
CA GLU A 36 -3.22 24.40 -14.84
C GLU A 36 -1.98 23.97 -14.05
N TRP A 37 -1.33 24.92 -13.38
CA TRP A 37 -0.19 24.64 -12.52
C TRP A 37 -0.58 23.69 -11.37
N LEU A 38 -1.69 23.97 -10.67
CA LEU A 38 -2.22 23.11 -9.60
C LEU A 38 -2.56 21.71 -10.12
N VAL A 39 -3.23 21.60 -11.28
CA VAL A 39 -3.57 20.30 -11.90
C VAL A 39 -2.30 19.51 -12.23
N LYS A 40 -1.25 20.16 -12.72
CA LYS A 40 0.04 19.51 -13.01
C LYS A 40 0.70 18.98 -11.73
N LYS A 41 0.71 19.77 -10.65
CA LYS A 41 1.23 19.33 -9.35
C LYS A 41 0.40 18.19 -8.76
N LEU A 42 -0.92 18.28 -8.87
CA LEU A 42 -1.85 17.25 -8.41
C LEU A 42 -1.62 15.90 -9.11
N LYS A 43 -1.40 15.89 -10.43
CA LYS A 43 -1.08 14.66 -11.18
C LYS A 43 0.24 14.01 -10.73
N SER A 44 1.18 14.79 -10.21
CA SER A 44 2.45 14.25 -9.69
C SER A 44 2.29 13.53 -8.34
N LEU A 45 1.16 13.70 -7.65
CA LEU A 45 0.88 13.02 -6.40
C LEU A 45 0.52 11.54 -6.62
N GLY A 46 0.97 10.70 -5.69
CA GLY A 46 0.63 9.28 -5.65
C GLY A 46 -0.87 9.04 -5.64
N LEU A 47 -1.30 7.88 -6.19
CA LEU A 47 -2.71 7.52 -6.32
C LEU A 47 -3.43 7.50 -4.95
N SER A 48 -2.77 7.03 -3.90
CA SER A 48 -3.32 6.99 -2.54
C SER A 48 -3.67 8.38 -2.02
N ASN A 49 -2.76 9.35 -2.17
CA ASN A 49 -2.96 10.73 -1.72
C ASN A 49 -4.11 11.39 -2.50
N ARG A 50 -4.19 11.16 -3.82
CA ARG A 50 -5.28 11.68 -4.64
C ARG A 50 -6.64 11.12 -4.25
N LYS A 51 -6.71 9.84 -3.84
CA LYS A 51 -7.97 9.23 -3.36
C LYS A 51 -8.45 9.84 -2.05
N GLN A 52 -7.55 10.27 -1.17
CA GLN A 52 -7.90 10.89 0.11
C GLN A 52 -8.53 12.28 -0.03
N LEU A 53 -8.31 12.96 -1.16
CA LEU A 53 -8.88 14.28 -1.46
C LEU A 53 -10.33 14.23 -1.95
N VAL A 54 -10.91 13.03 -2.11
CA VAL A 54 -12.29 12.89 -2.57
C VAL A 54 -13.24 12.97 -1.38
N ASP A 55 -14.16 13.93 -1.45
CA ASP A 55 -15.25 14.07 -0.50
C ASP A 55 -16.41 13.17 -0.91
N LEU A 56 -16.49 11.99 -0.29
CA LEU A 56 -17.55 11.00 -0.50
C LEU A 56 -18.92 11.41 0.03
N LYS A 57 -18.97 12.39 0.95
CA LYS A 57 -20.19 12.98 1.49
C LYS A 57 -20.11 14.51 1.38
N PRO A 58 -20.43 15.09 0.20
CA PRO A 58 -20.36 16.55 -0.01
C PRO A 58 -21.33 17.35 0.85
N SER A 59 -22.27 16.69 1.51
CA SER A 59 -23.19 17.29 2.47
C SER A 59 -22.73 16.99 3.90
N LEU A 60 -22.17 17.99 4.58
CA LEU A 60 -22.79 18.52 5.82
C LEU A 60 -22.05 19.67 6.50
N LEU A 61 -20.76 19.93 6.32
CA LEU A 61 -20.10 21.02 7.09
C LEU A 61 -18.99 21.69 6.28
N HIS A 62 -19.24 22.97 5.99
CA HIS A 62 -18.30 23.98 5.52
C HIS A 62 -17.49 23.67 4.24
N THR A 63 -17.91 24.35 3.17
CA THR A 63 -17.10 25.20 2.27
C THR A 63 -17.36 24.90 0.79
N SER A 64 -18.24 25.74 0.19
CA SER A 64 -18.35 26.08 -1.23
C SER A 64 -18.30 24.97 -2.31
N SER A 65 -19.45 24.74 -2.95
CA SER A 65 -19.67 23.97 -4.19
C SER A 65 -19.66 22.45 -4.03
N SER A 66 -20.86 21.86 -3.95
CA SER A 66 -21.07 20.40 -3.92
C SER A 66 -20.73 19.77 -5.28
N LEU A 67 -19.45 19.67 -5.63
CA LEU A 67 -19.02 18.92 -6.80
C LEU A 67 -19.36 17.45 -6.59
N SER A 68 -20.06 16.85 -7.56
CA SER A 68 -20.33 15.41 -7.52
C SER A 68 -19.04 14.61 -7.42
N VAL A 69 -19.08 13.45 -6.78
CA VAL A 69 -17.92 12.55 -6.68
C VAL A 69 -17.33 12.26 -8.07
N ASN A 70 -18.18 12.15 -9.11
CA ASN A 70 -17.73 11.98 -10.50
C ASN A 70 -16.88 13.16 -10.98
N HIS A 71 -17.32 14.39 -10.72
CA HIS A 71 -16.59 15.58 -11.13
C HIS A 71 -15.26 15.72 -10.36
N GLN A 72 -15.27 15.43 -9.05
CA GLN A 72 -14.03 15.36 -8.25
C GLN A 72 -13.05 14.32 -8.82
N CYS A 73 -13.52 13.13 -9.19
CA CYS A 73 -12.68 12.10 -9.81
C CYS A 73 -12.05 12.58 -11.12
N GLN A 74 -12.82 13.28 -11.96
CA GLN A 74 -12.35 13.81 -13.23
C GLN A 74 -11.27 14.88 -13.03
N LEU A 75 -11.45 15.78 -12.05
CA LEU A 75 -10.45 16.80 -11.71
C LEU A 75 -9.16 16.17 -11.15
N LEU A 76 -9.29 15.14 -10.32
CA LEU A 76 -8.16 14.43 -9.71
C LEU A 76 -7.48 13.42 -10.66
N GLY A 77 -8.07 13.15 -11.83
CA GLY A 77 -7.58 12.17 -12.79
C GLY A 77 -7.53 10.76 -12.21
N ILE A 78 -8.55 10.37 -11.44
CA ILE A 78 -8.69 9.05 -10.81
C ILE A 78 -9.93 8.33 -11.33
N ASN A 79 -9.86 7.00 -11.43
CA ASN A 79 -11.03 6.20 -11.76
C ASN A 79 -11.95 6.09 -10.53
N ARG A 80 -13.24 6.42 -10.70
CA ARG A 80 -14.27 6.32 -9.65
C ARG A 80 -14.30 4.94 -8.98
N SER A 81 -14.12 3.87 -9.74
CA SER A 81 -14.21 2.49 -9.22
C SER A 81 -13.14 2.22 -8.16
N GLY A 82 -11.99 2.89 -8.28
CA GLY A 82 -10.88 2.76 -7.35
C GLY A 82 -11.15 3.38 -5.98
N ILE A 83 -12.16 4.25 -5.86
CA ILE A 83 -12.55 4.90 -4.59
C ILE A 83 -13.43 3.98 -3.76
N TYR A 84 -14.37 3.30 -4.42
CA TYR A 84 -15.26 2.35 -3.76
C TYR A 84 -14.60 1.00 -3.52
N TYR A 85 -13.47 0.73 -4.17
CA TYR A 85 -12.73 -0.51 -3.99
C TYR A 85 -12.19 -0.63 -2.56
N LYS A 86 -12.65 -1.66 -1.86
CA LYS A 86 -12.07 -2.10 -0.59
C LYS A 86 -11.13 -3.28 -0.86
N PRO A 87 -9.86 -3.23 -0.43
CA PRO A 87 -8.93 -4.34 -0.62
C PRO A 87 -9.49 -5.59 0.07
N LYS A 88 -9.57 -6.70 -0.68
CA LYS A 88 -10.01 -7.99 -0.15
C LYS A 88 -8.78 -8.85 0.17
N ILE A 89 -8.70 -9.33 1.40
CA ILE A 89 -7.67 -10.30 1.80
C ILE A 89 -8.11 -11.68 1.34
N ASN A 90 -7.25 -12.36 0.59
CA ASN A 90 -7.50 -13.74 0.20
C ASN A 90 -7.09 -14.68 1.34
N ASN A 91 -8.07 -15.10 2.16
CA ASN A 91 -7.84 -15.99 3.29
C ASN A 91 -7.24 -17.34 2.87
N ALA A 92 -7.67 -17.91 1.74
CA ALA A 92 -7.11 -19.16 1.24
C ALA A 92 -5.61 -19.03 0.92
N LYS A 93 -5.18 -17.91 0.30
CA LYS A 93 -3.75 -17.61 0.09
C LYS A 93 -2.99 -17.57 1.42
N GLN A 94 -3.57 -16.96 2.47
CA GLN A 94 -2.92 -16.87 3.78
C GLN A 94 -2.80 -18.23 4.47
N VAL A 95 -3.84 -19.08 4.39
CA VAL A 95 -3.81 -20.45 4.93
C VAL A 95 -2.70 -21.26 4.27
N ILE A 96 -2.60 -21.21 2.93
CA ILE A 96 -1.55 -21.95 2.19
C ILE A 96 -0.16 -21.43 2.58
N LYS A 97 0.02 -20.11 2.69
CA LYS A 97 1.30 -19.53 3.13
C LYS A 97 1.69 -20.01 4.53
N HIS A 98 0.77 -19.99 5.49
CA HIS A 98 1.03 -20.51 6.83
C HIS A 98 1.43 -21.98 6.81
N HIS A 99 0.78 -22.79 5.97
CA HIS A 99 1.10 -24.20 5.89
C HIS A 99 2.49 -24.45 5.26
N ILE A 100 2.87 -23.67 4.25
CA ILE A 100 4.23 -23.70 3.67
C ILE A 100 5.27 -23.38 4.74
N VAL A 101 5.04 -22.36 5.58
CA VAL A 101 5.94 -22.00 6.68
C VAL A 101 6.05 -23.15 7.68
N LYS A 102 4.93 -23.72 8.12
CA LYS A 102 4.92 -24.88 9.04
C LYS A 102 5.67 -26.09 8.49
N VAL A 103 5.54 -26.37 7.19
CA VAL A 103 6.29 -27.45 6.54
C VAL A 103 7.78 -27.15 6.56
N PHE A 104 8.18 -25.92 6.26
CA PHE A 104 9.57 -25.50 6.25
C PHE A 104 10.21 -25.57 7.66
N GLU A 105 9.51 -25.11 8.69
CA GLU A 105 9.95 -25.19 10.09
C GLU A 105 10.22 -26.64 10.54
N ARG A 106 9.41 -27.59 10.04
CA ARG A 106 9.60 -29.01 10.35
C ARG A 106 10.71 -29.64 9.52
N ILE A 107 10.72 -29.36 8.21
CA ILE A 107 11.56 -30.01 7.22
C ILE A 107 12.13 -28.94 6.25
N PRO A 108 13.21 -28.25 6.63
CA PRO A 108 13.77 -27.13 5.85
C PRO A 108 14.42 -27.58 4.53
N ILE A 109 14.75 -28.86 4.42
CA ILE A 109 15.34 -29.50 3.24
C ILE A 109 14.32 -29.59 2.10
N TYR A 110 13.02 -29.54 2.40
CA TYR A 110 11.99 -29.66 1.37
C TYR A 110 11.97 -28.46 0.43
N GLY A 111 12.25 -28.75 -0.84
CA GLY A 111 12.02 -27.86 -1.96
C GLY A 111 10.54 -27.76 -2.37
N GLU A 112 10.28 -26.92 -3.37
CA GLU A 112 8.94 -26.61 -3.86
C GLU A 112 8.09 -27.85 -4.22
N LYS A 113 8.70 -28.86 -4.86
CA LYS A 113 7.99 -30.08 -5.30
C LYS A 113 7.50 -30.91 -4.11
N LYS A 114 8.35 -31.07 -3.09
CA LYS A 114 8.02 -31.82 -1.87
C LYS A 114 6.98 -31.09 -1.02
N VAL A 115 7.11 -29.77 -0.88
CA VAL A 115 6.10 -28.96 -0.19
C VAL A 115 4.77 -29.00 -0.93
N HIS A 116 4.77 -28.95 -2.26
CA HIS A 116 3.55 -29.09 -3.04
C HIS A 116 2.87 -30.44 -2.83
N GLN A 117 3.63 -31.54 -2.87
CA GLN A 117 3.10 -32.88 -2.59
C GLN A 117 2.48 -32.95 -1.19
N GLN A 118 3.17 -32.42 -0.19
CA GLN A 118 2.66 -32.39 1.18
C GLN A 118 1.40 -31.53 1.31
N LEU A 119 1.29 -30.41 0.58
CA LEU A 119 0.07 -29.61 0.55
C LEU A 119 -1.12 -30.37 -0.05
N LEU A 120 -0.89 -31.17 -1.09
CA LEU A 120 -1.92 -32.03 -1.68
C LEU A 120 -2.37 -33.12 -0.70
N GLU A 121 -1.43 -33.76 0.00
CA GLU A 121 -1.72 -34.76 1.04
C GLU A 121 -2.53 -34.17 2.20
N ASN A 122 -2.27 -32.92 2.56
CA ASN A 122 -3.05 -32.17 3.56
C ASN A 122 -4.41 -31.65 3.03
N GLY A 123 -4.80 -32.02 1.80
CA GLY A 123 -6.11 -31.69 1.21
C GLY A 123 -6.17 -30.31 0.54
N HIS A 124 -5.05 -29.59 0.40
CA HIS A 124 -5.04 -28.29 -0.27
C HIS A 124 -4.90 -28.43 -1.79
N LYS A 125 -5.88 -27.93 -2.55
CA LYS A 125 -5.83 -27.88 -4.01
C LYS A 125 -5.03 -26.66 -4.49
N VAL A 126 -3.74 -26.85 -4.73
CA VAL A 126 -2.81 -25.80 -5.20
C VAL A 126 -1.97 -26.31 -6.36
N SER A 127 -1.50 -25.43 -7.23
CA SER A 127 -0.54 -25.78 -8.28
C SER A 127 0.90 -25.59 -7.81
N LEU A 128 1.85 -26.33 -8.40
CA LEU A 128 3.27 -26.20 -8.11
C LEU A 128 3.77 -24.75 -8.27
N ASN A 129 3.36 -24.06 -9.36
CA ASN A 129 3.72 -22.66 -9.60
C ASN A 129 3.22 -21.72 -8.50
N THR A 130 2.05 -22.02 -7.92
CA THR A 130 1.51 -21.24 -6.80
C THR A 130 2.36 -21.41 -5.55
N VAL A 131 2.79 -22.64 -5.27
CA VAL A 131 3.67 -22.96 -4.15
C VAL A 131 5.03 -22.29 -4.33
N ALA A 132 5.63 -22.39 -5.53
CA ALA A 132 6.89 -21.74 -5.86
C ALA A 132 6.82 -20.22 -5.65
N ARG A 133 5.78 -19.56 -6.18
CA ARG A 133 5.54 -18.13 -6.00
C ARG A 133 5.39 -17.76 -4.52
N TYR A 134 4.61 -18.51 -3.75
CA TYR A 134 4.41 -18.21 -2.33
C TYR A 134 5.69 -18.41 -1.51
N ARG A 135 6.52 -19.41 -1.84
CA ARG A 135 7.84 -19.59 -1.23
C ARG A 135 8.77 -18.42 -1.54
N GLN A 136 8.79 -17.93 -2.78
CA GLN A 136 9.52 -16.72 -3.14
C GLN A 136 9.03 -15.48 -2.38
N GLU A 137 7.71 -15.26 -2.31
CA GLU A 137 7.11 -14.15 -1.55
C GLU A 137 7.47 -14.20 -0.05
N LEU A 138 7.72 -15.40 0.49
CA LEU A 138 8.13 -15.62 1.88
C LEU A 138 9.66 -15.68 2.09
N GLY A 139 10.45 -15.61 1.01
CA GLY A 139 11.91 -15.73 1.08
C GLY A 139 12.43 -17.14 1.44
N LEU A 140 11.62 -18.19 1.30
CA LEU A 140 11.96 -19.55 1.73
C LEU A 140 12.72 -20.33 0.66
N LYS A 141 14.00 -20.60 0.91
CA LYS A 141 14.85 -21.47 0.09
C LYS A 141 15.03 -22.83 0.77
N ALA A 142 15.12 -23.89 -0.02
CA ALA A 142 15.43 -25.20 0.54
C ALA A 142 16.87 -25.18 1.07
N VAL A 143 17.05 -25.72 2.27
CA VAL A 143 18.37 -25.88 2.86
C VAL A 143 19.04 -27.08 2.20
N THR A 144 20.02 -26.82 1.34
CA THR A 144 20.74 -27.83 0.57
C THR A 144 22.16 -28.08 1.07
N ASP A 145 22.77 -27.09 1.70
CA ASP A 145 24.10 -27.20 2.28
C ASP A 145 24.03 -27.75 3.71
N VAL A 146 25.05 -28.51 4.11
CA VAL A 146 25.20 -29.06 5.45
C VAL A 146 25.41 -27.92 6.45
N ASP A 147 26.19 -26.90 6.08
CA ASP A 147 26.45 -25.74 6.94
C ASP A 147 25.17 -24.95 7.24
N ASP A 148 24.36 -24.69 6.20
CA ASP A 148 23.04 -24.06 6.33
C ASP A 148 22.10 -24.92 7.19
N TYR A 149 22.18 -26.25 7.09
CA TYR A 149 21.38 -27.15 7.92
C TYR A 149 21.80 -27.14 9.38
N ILE A 150 23.10 -27.14 9.66
CA ILE A 150 23.65 -27.06 11.02
C ILE A 150 23.24 -25.73 11.66
N GLU A 151 23.33 -24.61 10.92
CA GLU A 151 22.87 -23.31 11.40
C GLU A 151 21.37 -23.32 11.73
N PHE A 152 20.53 -23.82 10.82
CA PHE A 152 19.10 -23.99 11.07
C PHE A 152 18.83 -24.88 12.30
N TYR A 153 19.49 -26.03 12.39
CA TYR A 153 19.28 -27.00 13.48
C TYR A 153 19.63 -26.40 14.84
N ASN A 154 20.73 -25.65 14.90
CA ASN A 154 21.24 -25.09 16.14
C ASN A 154 20.45 -23.87 16.63
N TYR A 155 19.96 -23.01 15.71
CA TYR A 155 19.44 -21.66 16.01
C TYR A 155 18.00 -21.41 15.57
N ARG A 156 17.31 -22.38 14.98
CA ARG A 156 15.93 -22.20 14.50
C ARG A 156 15.04 -23.41 14.76
N ARG A 157 15.61 -24.59 15.04
CA ARG A 157 14.85 -25.82 15.26
C ARG A 157 14.52 -26.01 16.74
N PHE A 158 13.23 -26.04 17.04
CA PHE A 158 12.74 -26.40 18.37
C PHE A 158 12.71 -27.93 18.56
N HIS A 159 13.16 -28.40 19.72
CA HIS A 159 13.15 -29.80 20.10
C HIS A 159 12.27 -30.06 21.33
N GLU A 160 11.35 -31.02 21.25
CA GLU A 160 10.48 -31.42 22.37
C GLU A 160 11.29 -31.89 23.59
N THR A 161 12.32 -32.71 23.34
CA THR A 161 13.26 -33.19 24.37
C THR A 161 14.00 -32.06 25.08
N LEU A 162 14.17 -30.91 24.42
CA LEU A 162 14.78 -29.70 24.97
C LEU A 162 13.75 -28.73 25.55
N LYS A 163 12.52 -29.18 25.84
CA LYS A 163 11.42 -28.35 26.31
C LYS A 163 11.10 -27.20 25.35
N TYR A 164 11.10 -27.47 24.05
CA TYR A 164 10.89 -26.48 22.98
C TYR A 164 11.90 -25.33 23.02
N LYS A 165 13.15 -25.61 23.39
CA LYS A 165 14.29 -24.72 23.21
C LYS A 165 15.15 -25.13 22.02
N GLU A 166 15.94 -24.19 21.52
CA GLU A 166 16.93 -24.42 20.48
C GLU A 166 18.18 -25.10 21.07
N PRO A 167 18.85 -26.02 20.34
CA PRO A 167 20.05 -26.69 20.83
C PRO A 167 21.16 -25.72 21.26
N MET A 168 21.38 -24.64 20.53
CA MET A 168 22.42 -23.68 20.88
C MET A 168 22.10 -22.89 22.15
N ASP A 169 20.81 -22.55 22.38
CA ASP A 169 20.38 -21.88 23.61
C ASP A 169 20.67 -22.74 24.84
N VAL A 170 20.34 -24.03 24.77
CA VAL A 170 20.63 -24.99 25.86
C VAL A 170 22.13 -25.07 26.12
N HIS A 171 22.94 -25.12 25.07
CA HIS A 171 24.40 -25.12 25.20
C HIS A 171 24.91 -23.81 25.86
N GLN A 172 24.44 -22.64 25.42
CA GLN A 172 24.82 -21.35 26.00
C GLN A 172 24.40 -21.22 27.47
N GLU A 173 23.20 -21.68 27.83
CA GLU A 173 22.74 -21.72 29.23
C GLU A 173 23.68 -22.56 30.10
N SER A 174 24.11 -23.72 29.60
CA SER A 174 25.04 -24.61 30.33
C SER A 174 26.42 -23.97 30.55
N ILE A 175 26.96 -23.26 29.54
CA ILE A 175 28.23 -22.54 29.65
C ILE A 175 28.12 -21.43 30.70
N LYS A 176 27.06 -20.62 30.64
CA LYS A 176 26.82 -19.53 31.60
C LYS A 176 26.73 -20.07 33.03
N LEU A 177 26.05 -21.19 33.24
CA LEU A 177 25.94 -21.84 34.55
C LEU A 177 27.31 -22.28 35.07
N ASN A 178 28.13 -22.91 34.22
CA ASN A 178 29.47 -23.35 34.60
C ASN A 178 30.41 -22.18 34.91
N GLN A 179 30.35 -21.09 34.13
CA GLN A 179 31.11 -19.88 34.42
C GLN A 179 30.70 -19.23 35.75
N LYS A 180 29.39 -19.20 36.05
CA LYS A 180 28.89 -18.69 37.33
C LYS A 180 29.37 -19.53 38.52
N LYS A 181 29.38 -20.86 38.38
CA LYS A 181 29.92 -21.78 39.40
C LYS A 181 31.42 -21.53 39.65
N LYS A 182 32.21 -21.35 38.58
CA LYS A 182 33.65 -21.04 38.71
C LYS A 182 33.94 -19.70 39.40
N ARG A 183 33.04 -18.72 39.29
CA ARG A 183 33.19 -17.40 39.95
C ARG A 183 32.74 -17.40 41.41
N ALA A 184 31.98 -18.40 41.83
CA ALA A 184 31.47 -18.54 43.19
C ALA A 184 32.32 -19.51 44.05
N SER A 185 33.35 -20.11 43.46
CA SER A 185 34.38 -20.93 44.11
C SER A 185 35.69 -20.17 44.16
#